data_AF-A0A495ZDL3-F1
#
_entry.id   AF-A0A495ZDL3-F1
#
_cell.length_a   1.000
_cell.length_b   1.000
_cell.length_c   1.000
_cell.angle_alpha   90.00
_cell.angle_beta   90.00
_cell.angle_gamma   90.00
#
_symmetry.space_group_name_H-M   'P 1'
#
loop_
_entity.id
_entity.type
_entity.pdbx_description
1 polymer ?
#
loop_
_entity_poly.entity_id
_entity_poly.type
_entity_poly.pdbx_seq_one_letter_code
_entity_poly.pdbx_strand_id
1 'polypeptide(L)'
;MLSLSATKSHCGGKMMQELNQECAETYYNRGLAHSKKGELELAIEDYTKAIELKPDYAEAFYNRGGAFLRLGEREKAKSDLATAGNLGSDAIIALDKILQDYDRAWKTLGNL
;
A
#
# COMPACT_ATOMS: atom_id res chain seq x y z
N MET A 1 -16.96 6.03 -50.44
CA MET A 1 -16.25 4.96 -49.72
C MET A 1 -16.15 5.36 -48.25
N LEU A 2 -17.21 5.08 -47.48
CA LEU A 2 -17.21 5.28 -46.02
C LEU A 2 -16.81 3.94 -45.41
N SER A 3 -15.55 3.81 -44.99
CA SER A 3 -15.10 2.64 -44.23
C SER A 3 -15.60 2.76 -42.79
N LEU A 4 -16.73 2.11 -42.56
CA LEU A 4 -17.27 1.79 -41.25
C LEU A 4 -16.32 0.79 -40.56
N SER A 5 -15.40 1.27 -39.71
CA SER A 5 -14.67 0.42 -38.77
C SER A 5 -14.94 0.89 -37.34
N ALA A 6 -16.18 0.69 -36.91
CA ALA A 6 -16.51 0.59 -35.51
C ALA A 6 -15.99 -0.75 -34.98
N THR A 7 -14.79 -0.77 -34.38
CA THR A 7 -14.27 -1.93 -33.65
C THR A 7 -14.22 -1.62 -32.16
N LYS A 8 -15.34 -1.93 -31.49
CA LYS A 8 -15.43 -2.78 -30.29
C LYS A 8 -14.30 -2.68 -29.24
N SER A 9 -14.71 -2.37 -28.00
CA SER A 9 -14.13 -2.90 -26.75
C SER A 9 -12.90 -2.21 -26.13
N HIS A 10 -12.99 -0.91 -25.82
CA HIS A 10 -12.11 -0.25 -24.83
C HIS A 10 -12.83 0.10 -23.50
N CYS A 11 -14.16 0.03 -23.45
CA CYS A 11 -14.94 0.36 -22.25
C CYS A 11 -14.96 -0.73 -21.17
N GLY A 12 -14.92 -2.02 -21.56
CA GLY A 12 -15.09 -3.12 -20.59
C GLY A 12 -13.94 -3.26 -19.59
N GLY A 13 -12.70 -3.07 -20.05
CA GLY A 13 -11.51 -3.17 -19.20
C GLY A 13 -11.31 -1.96 -18.30
N LYS A 14 -11.48 -0.74 -18.83
CA LYS A 14 -11.36 0.50 -18.04
C LYS A 14 -12.41 0.61 -16.95
N MET A 15 -13.68 0.32 -17.28
CA MET A 15 -14.76 0.39 -16.29
C MET A 15 -14.57 -0.65 -15.17
N MET A 16 -14.11 -1.86 -15.49
CA MET A 16 -13.83 -2.89 -14.48
C MET A 16 -12.63 -2.49 -13.59
N GLN A 17 -11.62 -1.84 -14.16
CA GLN A 17 -10.46 -1.35 -13.42
C GLN A 17 -10.81 -0.18 -12.49
N GLU A 18 -11.61 0.77 -12.97
CA GLU A 18 -12.09 1.92 -12.19
C GLU A 18 -12.98 1.46 -11.01
N LEU A 19 -13.88 0.50 -11.25
CA LEU A 19 -14.70 -0.09 -10.19
C LEU A 19 -13.85 -0.84 -9.16
N ASN A 20 -12.86 -1.63 -9.59
CA ASN A 20 -11.96 -2.31 -8.66
C ASN A 20 -11.15 -1.32 -7.81
N GLN A 21 -10.73 -0.20 -8.39
CA GLN A 21 -10.02 0.85 -7.68
C GLN A 21 -10.90 1.50 -6.60
N GLU A 22 -12.14 1.88 -6.94
CA GLU A 22 -13.07 2.48 -5.99
C GLU A 22 -13.43 1.51 -4.86
N CYS A 23 -13.61 0.22 -5.17
CA CYS A 23 -13.78 -0.82 -4.16
C CYS A 23 -12.54 -0.95 -3.26
N ALA A 24 -11.33 -0.95 -3.83
CA ALA A 24 -10.08 -1.04 -3.05
C ALA A 24 -9.93 0.13 -2.07
N GLU A 25 -10.20 1.36 -2.52
CA GLU A 25 -10.17 2.57 -1.69
C GLU A 25 -11.21 2.51 -0.55
N THR A 26 -12.40 1.97 -0.83
CA THR A 26 -13.45 1.80 0.18
C THR A 26 -13.02 0.83 1.29
N TYR A 27 -12.49 -0.35 0.93
CA TYR A 27 -11.95 -1.29 1.91
C TYR A 27 -10.78 -0.69 2.69
N TYR A 28 -9.87 -0.01 2.03
CA TYR A 28 -8.75 0.67 2.67
C TYR A 28 -9.21 1.69 3.71
N ASN A 29 -10.17 2.55 3.37
CA ASN A 29 -10.71 3.56 4.28
C ASN A 29 -11.43 2.93 5.49
N ARG A 30 -12.13 1.82 5.28
CA ARG A 30 -12.78 1.06 6.37
C ARG A 30 -11.73 0.42 7.29
N GLY A 31 -10.67 -0.15 6.72
CA GLY A 31 -9.52 -0.67 7.48
C GLY A 31 -8.83 0.40 8.32
N LEU A 32 -8.67 1.62 7.78
CA LEU A 32 -8.17 2.76 8.55
C LEU A 32 -9.07 3.10 9.74
N ALA A 33 -10.39 3.08 9.55
CA ALA A 33 -11.33 3.33 10.62
C ALA A 33 -11.25 2.27 11.73
N HIS A 34 -11.18 0.98 11.37
CA HIS A 34 -10.97 -0.11 12.32
C HIS A 34 -9.63 0.00 13.06
N SER A 35 -8.54 0.31 12.35
CA SER A 35 -7.22 0.49 12.96
C SER A 35 -7.20 1.61 14.00
N LYS A 36 -7.88 2.73 13.72
CA LYS A 36 -8.04 3.86 14.66
C LYS A 36 -8.85 3.48 15.91
N LYS A 37 -9.80 2.55 15.79
CA LYS A 37 -10.56 1.99 16.92
C LYS A 37 -9.80 0.91 17.69
N GLY A 38 -8.67 0.43 17.16
CA GLY A 38 -7.92 -0.68 17.74
C GLY A 38 -8.43 -2.06 17.36
N GLU A 39 -9.38 -2.14 16.42
CA GLU A 39 -9.93 -3.39 15.88
C GLU A 39 -8.98 -3.91 14.78
N LEU A 40 -7.81 -4.37 15.21
CA LEU A 40 -6.65 -4.64 14.34
C LEU A 40 -6.89 -5.79 13.36
N GLU A 41 -7.55 -6.85 13.78
CA GLU A 41 -7.86 -8.00 12.95
C GLU A 41 -8.83 -7.63 11.82
N LEU A 42 -9.86 -6.83 12.12
CA LEU A 42 -10.78 -6.30 11.11
C LEU A 42 -10.08 -5.35 10.14
N ALA A 43 -9.17 -4.52 10.65
CA ALA A 43 -8.35 -3.65 9.80
C ALA A 43 -7.49 -4.46 8.82
N ILE A 44 -6.88 -5.56 9.29
CA ILE A 44 -6.06 -6.45 8.45
C ILE A 44 -6.91 -7.13 7.36
N GLU A 45 -8.11 -7.58 7.68
CA GLU A 45 -9.03 -8.18 6.70
C GLU A 45 -9.37 -7.16 5.59
N ASP A 46 -9.69 -5.93 5.99
CA ASP A 46 -10.03 -4.85 5.08
C ASP A 46 -8.85 -4.42 4.19
N TYR A 47 -7.65 -4.27 4.77
CA TYR A 47 -6.46 -4.00 3.95
C TYR A 47 -6.15 -5.15 3.01
N THR A 48 -6.41 -6.40 3.41
CA THR A 48 -6.22 -7.57 2.54
C THR A 48 -7.17 -7.53 1.36
N LYS A 49 -8.45 -7.18 1.57
CA LYS A 49 -9.41 -6.96 0.48
C LYS A 49 -8.98 -5.84 -0.46
N ALA A 50 -8.45 -4.74 0.08
CA ALA A 50 -7.93 -3.64 -0.73
C ALA A 50 -6.75 -4.09 -1.61
N ILE A 51 -5.84 -4.90 -1.05
CA ILE A 51 -4.68 -5.46 -1.77
C ILE A 51 -5.09 -6.47 -2.84
N GLU A 52 -6.09 -7.31 -2.57
CA GLU A 52 -6.64 -8.26 -3.56
C GLU A 52 -7.20 -7.54 -4.79
N LEU A 53 -7.84 -6.39 -4.58
CA LEU A 53 -8.43 -5.57 -5.64
C LEU A 53 -7.39 -4.68 -6.34
N LYS A 54 -6.40 -4.20 -5.59
CA LYS A 54 -5.31 -3.33 -6.06
C LYS A 54 -3.96 -3.82 -5.51
N PRO A 55 -3.28 -4.74 -6.23
CA PRO A 55 -2.03 -5.35 -5.75
C PRO A 55 -0.84 -4.38 -5.65
N ASP A 56 -0.93 -3.21 -6.28
CA ASP A 56 0.08 -2.14 -6.24
C ASP A 56 -0.26 -1.04 -5.21
N TYR A 57 -1.19 -1.30 -4.29
CA TYR A 57 -1.62 -0.32 -3.28
C TYR A 57 -0.63 -0.24 -2.10
N ALA A 58 0.45 0.53 -2.29
CA ALA A 58 1.54 0.67 -1.32
C ALA A 58 1.07 1.04 0.10
N GLU A 59 0.11 1.95 0.23
CA GLU A 59 -0.43 2.41 1.51
C GLU A 59 -1.22 1.32 2.25
N ALA A 60 -1.90 0.44 1.52
CA ALA A 60 -2.62 -0.69 2.13
C ALA A 60 -1.63 -1.68 2.76
N PHE A 61 -0.51 -1.98 2.08
CA PHE A 61 0.58 -2.78 2.65
C PHE A 61 1.22 -2.11 3.87
N TYR A 62 1.51 -0.80 3.79
CA TYR A 62 2.09 -0.05 4.91
C TYR A 62 1.20 -0.12 6.17
N ASN A 63 -0.10 0.15 6.01
CA ASN A 63 -1.02 0.15 7.14
C ASN A 63 -1.32 -1.26 7.68
N ARG A 64 -1.36 -2.28 6.81
CA ARG A 64 -1.47 -3.68 7.26
C ARG A 64 -0.22 -4.14 8.01
N GLY A 65 0.96 -3.77 7.53
CA GLY A 65 2.22 -3.99 8.24
C GLY A 65 2.23 -3.33 9.62
N GLY A 66 1.75 -2.09 9.73
CA GLY A 66 1.58 -1.40 11.01
C GLY A 66 0.58 -2.10 11.94
N ALA A 67 -0.53 -2.63 11.42
CA ALA A 67 -1.49 -3.41 12.18
C ALA A 67 -0.87 -4.73 12.71
N PHE A 68 -0.11 -5.44 11.88
CA PHE A 68 0.63 -6.64 12.30
C PHE A 68 1.66 -6.35 13.40
N LEU A 69 2.38 -5.21 13.33
CA LEU A 69 3.29 -4.82 14.42
C LEU A 69 2.56 -4.63 15.74
N ARG A 70 1.38 -4.02 15.72
CA ARG A 70 0.55 -3.81 16.92
C ARG A 70 0.02 -5.12 17.50
N LEU A 71 -0.17 -6.15 16.67
CA LEU A 71 -0.52 -7.51 17.12
C LEU A 71 0.69 -8.38 17.49
N GLY A 72 1.92 -7.89 17.31
CA GLY A 72 3.14 -8.66 17.59
C GLY A 72 3.57 -9.62 16.47
N GLU A 73 2.89 -9.59 15.33
CA GLU A 73 3.12 -10.43 14.15
C GLU A 73 4.28 -9.89 13.30
N ARG A 74 5.49 -9.89 13.87
CA ARG A 74 6.67 -9.19 13.32
C ARG A 74 7.09 -9.63 11.92
N GLU A 75 7.05 -10.93 11.61
CA GLU A 75 7.46 -11.43 10.29
C GLU A 75 6.49 -11.00 9.19
N LYS A 76 5.18 -11.04 9.47
CA LYS A 76 4.16 -10.55 8.53
C LYS A 76 4.31 -9.05 8.30
N ALA A 77 4.52 -8.29 9.38
CA ALA A 77 4.77 -6.86 9.28
C ALA A 77 6.00 -6.54 8.42
N LYS A 78 7.12 -7.23 8.66
CA LYS A 78 8.35 -7.04 7.88
C LYS A 78 8.13 -7.30 6.40
N SER A 79 7.41 -8.38 6.07
CA SER A 79 7.05 -8.70 4.68
C SER A 79 6.21 -7.58 4.05
N ASP A 80 5.16 -7.12 4.72
CA ASP A 80 4.28 -6.07 4.19
C ASP A 80 4.99 -4.72 4.02
N LEU A 81 5.82 -4.32 5.00
CA LEU A 81 6.57 -3.07 4.92
C LEU A 81 7.63 -3.11 3.81
N ALA A 82 8.27 -4.26 3.57
CA ALA A 82 9.18 -4.43 2.45
C ALA A 82 8.46 -4.29 1.11
N THR A 83 7.29 -4.91 0.96
CA THR A 83 6.44 -4.74 -0.23
C THR A 83 6.02 -3.29 -0.42
N ALA A 84 5.59 -2.60 0.64
CA ALA A 84 5.22 -1.19 0.58
C ALA A 84 6.37 -0.31 0.11
N GLY A 85 7.60 -0.54 0.59
CA GLY A 85 8.80 0.14 0.11
C GLY A 85 9.08 -0.11 -1.37
N ASN A 86 8.98 -1.37 -1.82
CA ASN A 86 9.18 -1.74 -3.23
C ASN A 86 8.14 -1.11 -4.17
N LEU A 87 6.91 -0.91 -3.70
CA LEU A 87 5.84 -0.24 -4.43
C LEU A 87 5.94 1.29 -4.40
N GLY A 88 6.91 1.84 -3.67
CA GLY A 88 7.15 3.28 -3.60
C GLY A 88 6.32 4.01 -2.55
N SER A 89 5.99 3.37 -1.43
CA SER A 89 5.31 4.06 -0.32
C SER A 89 6.13 5.25 0.17
N ASP A 90 5.57 6.45 0.04
CA ASP A 90 6.21 7.70 0.49
C ASP A 90 6.61 7.66 1.97
N ALA A 91 5.80 7.00 2.81
CA ALA A 91 6.08 6.85 4.24
C ALA A 91 7.37 6.04 4.50
N ILE A 92 7.59 4.96 3.74
CA ILE A 92 8.79 4.13 3.87
C ILE A 92 10.00 4.85 3.25
N ILE A 93 9.84 5.45 2.07
CA ILE A 93 10.91 6.21 1.41
C ILE A 93 11.40 7.35 2.28
N ALA A 94 10.49 8.06 2.97
CA ALA A 94 10.86 9.12 3.89
C ALA A 94 11.71 8.60 5.07
N LEU A 95 11.36 7.44 5.63
CA LEU A 95 12.14 6.81 6.70
C LEU A 95 13.53 6.39 6.20
N ASP A 96 13.63 5.77 5.03
CA ASP A 96 14.90 5.38 4.42
C ASP A 96 15.81 6.59 4.20
N LYS A 97 15.25 7.70 3.72
CA LYS A 97 16.00 8.95 3.53
C LYS A 97 16.54 9.49 4.85
N ILE A 98 15.73 9.50 5.91
CA ILE A 98 16.15 9.94 7.24
C ILE A 98 17.31 9.07 7.75
N LEU A 99 17.22 7.75 7.58
CA LEU A 99 18.28 6.82 7.99
C LEU A 99 19.57 7.06 7.21
N GLN A 100 19.49 7.27 5.89
CA GLN A 100 20.65 7.58 5.06
C GLN A 100 21.33 8.90 5.46
N ASP A 101 20.54 9.92 5.77
CA ASP A 101 21.06 11.21 6.23
C ASP A 101 21.71 11.09 7.61
N TYR A 102 21.12 10.28 8.52
CA TYR A 102 21.73 9.95 9.81
C TYR A 102 23.06 9.21 9.65
N ASP A 103 23.13 8.19 8.80
CA ASP A 103 24.36 7.43 8.53
C ASP A 103 25.45 8.33 7.94
N ARG A 104 25.07 9.25 7.04
CA ARG A 104 25.98 10.25 6.48
C ARG A 104 26.51 11.18 7.59
N ALA A 105 25.62 11.69 8.44
CA ALA A 105 25.99 12.56 9.55
C ALA A 105 26.95 11.87 10.53
N TRP A 106 26.66 10.61 10.91
CA TRP A 106 27.50 9.81 11.78
C TRP A 106 28.92 9.62 11.23
N LYS A 107 29.03 9.35 9.92
CA LYS A 107 30.33 9.25 9.22
C LYS A 107 31.07 10.59 9.20
N THR A 108 30.36 11.71 8.98
CA THR A 108 31.00 13.04 8.95
C THR A 108 31.49 13.51 10.32
N LEU A 109 30.87 13.05 11.41
CA LEU A 109 31.26 13.39 12.78
C LEU A 109 32.51 12.62 13.26
N GLY A 110 33.15 11.83 12.39
CA GLY A 110 34.44 11.19 12.68
C GLY A 110 34.37 9.98 13.61
N ASN A 111 33.17 9.42 13.81
CA ASN A 111 32.97 8.21 14.62
C ASN A 111 33.05 6.90 13.80
N LEU A 112 33.74 6.94 12.66
CA LEU A 112 34.30 5.81 11.89
C LEU A 112 35.48 6.32 11.05
#